data_AF-A0A6M1S801-F1
#
_entry.id   AF-A0A6M1S801-F1
#
_cell.length_a   1.000
_cell.length_b   1.000
_cell.length_c   1.000
_cell.angle_alpha   90.00
_cell.angle_beta   90.00
_cell.angle_gamma   90.00
#
_symmetry.space_group_name_H-M   'P 1'
#
loop_
_entity.id
_entity.type
_entity.pdbx_description
1 polymer ?
#
loop_
_entity_poly.entity_id
_entity_poly.type
_entity_poly.pdbx_seq_one_letter_code
_entity_poly.pdbx_strand_id
1 'polypeptide(L)'
;METAVNDATRTVFSRLAGWFAKSWESSAEADMIASLDDSTIRNIANDCGITPDQLIELAKVGPHAADEMLAMMRALNIDPTEVELRLRNEFRDMQITCSHCASKGECRKDLARGAAAENFGHYCGNAEHLNALRANPDLLIA
;
A
#
# COMPACT_ATOMS: atom_id res chain seq x y z
N MET A 1 -17.00 30.30 4.38
CA MET A 1 -15.61 30.74 4.58
C MET A 1 -14.86 29.54 5.13
N GLU A 2 -14.49 28.62 4.23
CA GLU A 2 -13.17 28.55 3.54
C GLU A 2 -12.24 27.63 4.35
N THR A 3 -12.22 26.31 4.13
CA THR A 3 -11.43 25.56 3.13
C THR A 3 -10.02 26.12 2.89
N ALA A 4 -9.02 25.64 3.64
CA ALA A 4 -7.61 25.85 3.29
C ALA A 4 -6.61 24.81 3.83
N VAL A 5 -7.02 23.74 4.53
CA VAL A 5 -6.06 22.79 5.14
C VAL A 5 -5.90 21.48 4.35
N ASN A 6 -6.68 21.25 3.29
CA ASN A 6 -6.75 19.93 2.63
C ASN A 6 -6.27 19.90 1.17
N ASP A 7 -5.63 20.98 0.70
CA ASP A 7 -5.13 21.11 -0.69
C ASP A 7 -3.61 20.89 -0.77
N ALA A 8 -2.83 21.53 0.09
CA ALA A 8 -1.37 21.37 0.14
C ALA A 8 -0.93 19.93 0.42
N THR A 9 -1.64 19.23 1.31
CA THR A 9 -1.38 17.82 1.66
C THR A 9 -1.62 16.88 0.49
N ARG A 10 -2.59 17.18 -0.38
CA ARG A 10 -2.87 16.43 -1.62
C ARG A 10 -1.80 16.68 -2.69
N THR A 11 -1.30 17.91 -2.79
CA THR A 11 -0.26 18.30 -3.76
C THR A 11 1.11 17.74 -3.38
N VAL A 12 1.43 17.67 -2.09
CA VAL A 12 2.68 17.08 -1.59
C VAL A 12 2.64 15.55 -1.73
N PHE A 13 1.54 14.90 -1.34
CA PHE A 13 1.42 13.43 -1.46
C PHE A 13 1.39 12.95 -2.91
N SER A 14 0.81 13.72 -3.84
CA SER A 14 0.83 13.41 -5.27
C SER A 14 2.19 13.65 -5.93
N ARG A 15 2.94 14.68 -5.47
CA ARG A 15 4.34 14.90 -5.87
C ARG A 15 5.27 13.82 -5.34
N LEU A 16 5.02 13.36 -4.12
CA LEU A 16 5.71 12.22 -3.51
C LEU A 16 5.38 10.93 -4.24
N ALA A 17 4.11 10.60 -4.49
CA ALA A 17 3.72 9.42 -5.25
C ALA A 17 4.33 9.42 -6.67
N GLY A 18 4.45 10.58 -7.32
CA GLY A 18 5.12 10.71 -8.61
C GLY A 18 6.64 10.58 -8.55
N TRP A 19 7.28 11.00 -7.46
CA TRP A 19 8.72 10.79 -7.23
C TRP A 19 9.02 9.34 -6.83
N PHE A 20 8.20 8.75 -5.94
CA PHE A 20 8.26 7.36 -5.51
C PHE A 20 7.94 6.37 -6.64
N ALA A 21 6.96 6.66 -7.51
CA ALA A 21 6.66 5.83 -8.67
C ALA A 21 7.78 5.88 -9.73
N LYS A 22 8.47 7.02 -9.86
CA LYS A 22 9.52 7.21 -10.86
C LYS A 22 10.89 6.71 -10.41
N SER A 23 11.12 6.58 -9.10
CA SER A 23 12.38 6.10 -8.51
C SER A 23 12.34 4.64 -8.08
N TRP A 24 11.25 3.90 -8.30
CA TRP A 24 11.12 2.52 -7.82
C TRP A 24 10.72 1.50 -8.90
N GLU A 25 10.83 1.84 -10.19
CA GLU A 25 10.63 0.89 -11.30
C GLU A 25 11.65 -0.27 -11.32
N SER A 26 12.71 -0.20 -10.50
CA SER A 26 13.67 -1.29 -10.33
C SER A 26 14.05 -1.44 -8.85
N SER A 27 14.01 -2.67 -8.36
CA SER A 27 14.47 -3.10 -7.02
C SER A 27 15.92 -2.67 -6.65
N ALA A 28 16.69 -2.15 -7.61
CA ALA A 28 18.03 -1.59 -7.40
C ALA A 28 18.05 -0.21 -6.71
N GLU A 29 16.91 0.48 -6.56
CA GLU A 29 16.86 1.87 -6.08
C GLU A 29 16.42 2.04 -4.61
N ALA A 30 16.10 0.95 -3.89
CA ALA A 30 15.91 1.00 -2.43
C ALA A 30 17.21 1.42 -1.71
N ASP A 31 18.37 1.09 -2.28
CA ASP A 31 19.68 1.58 -1.86
C ASP A 31 19.84 3.11 -2.05
N MET A 32 19.03 3.72 -2.91
CA MET A 32 19.10 5.15 -3.22
C MET A 32 18.55 6.01 -2.08
N ILE A 33 17.52 5.56 -1.36
CA ILE A 33 17.04 6.25 -0.14
C ILE A 33 18.01 6.06 1.03
N ALA A 34 18.64 4.88 1.15
CA ALA A 34 19.74 4.67 2.10
C ALA A 34 20.99 5.51 1.75
N SER A 35 21.10 6.00 0.51
CA SER A 35 22.14 6.92 0.04
C SER A 35 21.77 8.41 0.15
N LEU A 36 20.54 8.74 0.54
CA LEU A 36 20.14 10.13 0.81
C LEU A 36 20.80 10.61 2.09
N ASP A 37 21.34 11.82 2.05
CA ASP A 37 21.91 12.44 3.24
C ASP A 37 20.84 12.69 4.32
N ASP A 38 21.27 12.67 5.58
CA ASP A 38 20.40 12.86 6.75
C ASP A 38 19.58 14.16 6.70
N SER A 39 20.08 15.19 6.00
CA SER A 39 19.38 16.46 5.81
C SER A 39 18.17 16.32 4.89
N THR A 40 18.31 15.60 3.78
CA THR A 40 17.23 15.32 2.84
C THR A 40 16.15 14.47 3.50
N ILE A 41 16.53 13.43 4.25
CA ILE A 41 15.58 12.60 5.00
C ILE A 41 14.78 13.44 6.00
N ARG A 42 15.45 14.31 6.77
CA ARG A 42 14.77 15.19 7.74
C ARG A 42 13.84 16.20 7.07
N ASN A 43 14.24 16.78 5.94
CA ASN A 43 13.41 17.74 5.21
C ASN A 43 12.16 17.06 4.65
N ILE A 44 12.31 15.89 4.02
CA ILE A 44 11.17 15.11 3.51
C ILE A 44 10.26 14.69 4.67
N ALA A 45 10.82 14.19 5.77
CA ALA A 45 10.05 13.79 6.94
C ALA A 45 9.25 14.96 7.53
N ASN A 46 9.88 16.14 7.66
CA ASN A 46 9.24 17.36 8.13
C ASN A 46 8.12 17.84 7.18
N ASP A 47 8.38 17.82 5.87
CA ASP A 47 7.39 18.17 4.84
C ASP A 47 6.20 17.18 4.83
N CYS A 48 6.45 15.94 5.25
CA CYS A 48 5.44 14.89 5.37
C CYS A 48 4.75 14.83 6.75
N GLY A 49 5.22 15.61 7.74
CA GLY A 49 4.72 15.56 9.11
C GLY A 49 4.97 14.23 9.84
N ILE A 50 5.99 13.48 9.44
CA ILE A 50 6.39 12.19 10.04
C ILE A 50 7.81 12.28 10.59
N THR A 51 8.22 11.30 11.38
CA THR A 51 9.62 11.24 11.83
C THR A 51 10.52 10.70 10.72
N PRO A 52 11.82 11.08 10.72
CA PRO A 52 12.82 10.48 9.84
C PRO A 52 12.84 8.94 9.90
N ASP A 53 12.67 8.38 11.10
CA ASP A 53 12.61 6.93 11.30
C ASP A 53 11.39 6.31 10.59
N GLN A 54 10.22 6.95 10.66
CA GLN A 54 9.02 6.51 9.95
C GLN A 54 9.20 6.57 8.44
N LEU A 55 9.89 7.60 7.93
CA LEU A 55 10.23 7.71 6.51
C LEU A 55 11.19 6.60 6.07
N ILE A 56 12.19 6.28 6.89
CA ILE A 56 13.14 5.19 6.63
C ILE A 56 12.43 3.84 6.65
N GLU A 57 11.53 3.59 7.60
CA GLU A 57 10.74 2.36 7.65
C GLU A 57 9.81 2.24 6.43
N LEU A 58 9.17 3.33 5.99
CA LEU A 58 8.37 3.34 4.76
C LEU A 58 9.23 3.07 3.51
N ALA A 59 10.43 3.64 3.45
CA ALA A 59 11.37 3.41 2.35
C ALA A 59 11.89 1.97 2.31
N LYS A 60 12.19 1.36 3.46
CA LYS A 60 12.60 -0.05 3.58
C LYS A 60 11.51 -1.01 3.12
N VAL A 61 10.25 -0.64 3.36
CA VAL A 61 9.07 -1.44 3.02
C VAL A 61 8.74 -1.32 1.51
N GLY A 62 9.15 -0.22 0.86
CA GLY A 62 9.11 -0.03 -0.59
C GLY A 62 7.69 0.15 -1.16
N PRO A 63 7.52 0.42 -2.46
CA PRO A 63 6.19 0.58 -3.06
C PRO A 63 5.43 -0.74 -3.14
N HIS A 64 6.18 -1.83 -3.16
CA HIS A 64 5.71 -3.20 -3.25
C HIS A 64 5.26 -3.78 -1.91
N ALA A 65 5.32 -2.95 -0.86
CA ALA A 65 4.91 -3.27 0.50
C ALA A 65 3.55 -3.93 0.64
N ALA A 66 2.61 -3.63 -0.24
CA ALA A 66 1.26 -4.15 -0.21
C ALA A 66 0.88 -4.89 -1.51
N ASP A 67 1.87 -5.33 -2.30
CA ASP A 67 1.59 -6.03 -3.56
C ASP A 67 0.78 -7.31 -3.34
N GLU A 68 0.99 -8.01 -2.21
CA GLU A 68 0.19 -9.17 -1.86
C GLU A 68 -1.29 -8.82 -1.65
N MET A 69 -1.63 -7.60 -1.19
CA MET A 69 -3.02 -7.18 -1.07
C MET A 69 -3.69 -7.13 -2.44
N LEU A 70 -3.02 -6.52 -3.42
CA LEU A 70 -3.56 -6.41 -4.79
C LEU A 70 -3.67 -7.78 -5.45
N ALA A 71 -2.67 -8.66 -5.25
CA ALA A 71 -2.71 -10.02 -5.73
C ALA A 71 -3.82 -10.85 -5.07
N MET A 72 -4.01 -10.69 -3.76
CA MET A 72 -5.07 -11.35 -2.99
C MET A 72 -6.45 -10.90 -3.45
N MET A 73 -6.66 -9.59 -3.67
CA MET A 73 -7.92 -9.07 -4.22
C MET A 73 -8.27 -9.77 -5.53
N ARG A 74 -7.33 -9.83 -6.48
CA ARG A 74 -7.55 -10.52 -7.76
C ARG A 74 -7.80 -12.01 -7.60
N ALA A 75 -7.08 -12.69 -6.70
CA ALA A 75 -7.30 -14.11 -6.39
C ALA A 75 -8.69 -14.38 -5.80
N LEU A 76 -9.31 -13.37 -5.18
CA LEU A 76 -10.67 -13.40 -4.63
C LEU A 76 -11.73 -12.83 -5.60
N ASN A 77 -11.37 -12.59 -6.86
CA ASN A 77 -12.22 -11.98 -7.89
C ASN A 77 -12.65 -10.53 -7.59
N ILE A 78 -11.90 -9.80 -6.76
CA ILE A 78 -12.12 -8.39 -6.45
C ILE A 78 -11.27 -7.54 -7.40
N ASP A 79 -11.85 -6.49 -7.97
CA ASP A 79 -11.14 -5.48 -8.76
C ASP A 79 -10.52 -4.42 -7.83
N PRO A 80 -9.18 -4.38 -7.67
CA PRO A 80 -8.53 -3.40 -6.81
C PRO A 80 -8.76 -1.95 -7.26
N THR A 81 -8.95 -1.70 -8.56
CA THR A 81 -9.16 -0.36 -9.11
C THR A 81 -10.53 0.18 -8.74
N GLU A 82 -11.58 -0.65 -8.79
CA GLU A 82 -12.92 -0.24 -8.33
C GLU A 82 -12.95 0.00 -6.82
N VAL A 83 -12.24 -0.83 -6.03
CA VAL A 83 -12.12 -0.61 -4.58
C VAL A 83 -11.38 0.69 -4.27
N GLU A 84 -10.25 0.97 -4.94
CA GLU A 84 -9.52 2.22 -4.74
C GLU A 84 -10.36 3.45 -5.11
N LEU A 85 -11.10 3.36 -6.22
CA LEU A 85 -11.92 4.46 -6.73
C LEU A 85 -13.11 4.75 -5.81
N ARG A 86 -13.83 3.71 -5.37
CA ARG A 86 -15.09 3.84 -4.63
C ARG A 86 -14.91 3.89 -3.11
N LEU A 87 -13.89 3.19 -2.58
CA LEU A 87 -13.66 2.94 -1.16
C LEU A 87 -12.24 3.34 -0.72
N ARG A 88 -11.77 4.50 -1.19
CA ARG A 88 -10.39 4.99 -1.01
C ARG A 88 -9.84 4.91 0.43
N ASN A 89 -10.65 5.22 1.44
CA ASN A 89 -10.20 5.19 2.84
C ASN A 89 -9.97 3.74 3.30
N GLU A 90 -10.91 2.84 3.03
CA GLU A 90 -10.78 1.42 3.36
C GLU A 90 -9.61 0.77 2.61
N PHE A 91 -9.43 1.11 1.32
CA PHE A 91 -8.29 0.64 0.54
C PHE A 91 -6.95 1.06 1.17
N ARG A 92 -6.83 2.30 1.66
CA ARG A 92 -5.60 2.79 2.32
C ARG A 92 -5.36 2.09 3.66
N ASP A 93 -6.40 1.88 4.46
CA ASP A 93 -6.27 1.18 5.74
C ASP A 93 -5.85 -0.28 5.55
N MET A 94 -6.40 -0.93 4.51
CA MET A 94 -5.99 -2.26 4.10
C MET A 94 -4.53 -2.30 3.61
N GLN A 95 -4.06 -1.27 2.88
CA GLN A 95 -2.66 -1.18 2.44
C GLN A 95 -1.71 -1.10 3.63
N ILE A 96 -2.02 -0.28 4.63
CA ILE A 96 -1.23 -0.17 5.87
C ILE A 96 -1.23 -1.52 6.61
N THR A 97 -2.39 -2.15 6.74
CA THR A 97 -2.51 -3.46 7.39
C THR A 97 -1.68 -4.52 6.65
N CYS A 98 -1.70 -4.50 5.32
CA CYS A 98 -0.93 -5.43 4.50
C CYS A 98 0.58 -5.18 4.61
N SER A 99 1.04 -3.93 4.59
CA SER A 99 2.46 -3.58 4.63
C SER A 99 3.15 -4.05 5.91
N HIS A 100 2.43 -4.04 7.03
CA HIS A 100 2.93 -4.51 8.34
C HIS A 100 2.66 -6.00 8.60
N CYS A 101 2.08 -6.75 7.66
CA CYS A 101 1.73 -8.15 7.86
C CYS A 101 2.97 -9.07 7.97
N ALA A 102 3.09 -9.80 9.09
CA ALA A 102 4.17 -10.77 9.31
C ALA A 102 4.02 -12.05 8.45
N SER A 103 2.81 -12.37 7.99
CA SER A 103 2.50 -13.61 7.27
C SER A 103 2.63 -13.50 5.74
N LYS A 104 3.32 -12.47 5.22
CA LYS A 104 3.51 -12.28 3.77
C LYS A 104 4.15 -13.49 3.06
N GLY A 105 5.05 -14.19 3.73
CA GLY A 105 5.68 -15.40 3.18
C GLY A 105 4.68 -16.53 2.94
N GLU A 106 3.69 -16.69 3.81
CA GLU A 106 2.59 -17.66 3.65
C GLU A 106 1.62 -17.19 2.56
N CYS A 107 1.24 -15.92 2.59
CA CYS A 107 0.41 -15.28 1.57
C CYS A 107 0.94 -15.53 0.16
N ARG A 108 2.23 -15.25 -0.09
CA ARG A 108 2.87 -15.45 -1.39
C ARG A 108 2.88 -16.93 -1.82
N LYS A 109 3.08 -17.86 -0.88
CA LYS A 109 3.05 -19.31 -1.19
C LYS A 109 1.67 -19.76 -1.64
N ASP A 110 0.63 -19.30 -0.95
CA ASP A 110 -0.75 -19.66 -1.28
C ASP A 110 -1.22 -18.99 -2.58
N LEU A 111 -0.83 -17.73 -2.81
CA LEU A 111 -1.06 -17.04 -4.09
C LEU A 111 -0.39 -17.79 -5.24
N ALA A 112 0.87 -18.20 -5.11
CA ALA A 112 1.60 -18.93 -6.14
C ALA A 112 1.02 -20.32 -6.42
N ARG A 113 0.36 -20.95 -5.42
CA ARG A 113 -0.27 -22.26 -5.55
C ARG A 113 -1.74 -22.21 -5.96
N GLY A 114 -2.33 -21.01 -6.04
CA GLY A 114 -3.77 -20.84 -6.25
C GLY A 114 -4.64 -21.24 -5.05
N ALA A 115 -4.05 -21.41 -3.87
CA ALA A 115 -4.74 -21.80 -2.64
C ALA A 115 -5.17 -20.59 -1.77
N ALA A 116 -4.82 -19.38 -2.19
CA ALA A 116 -5.07 -18.14 -1.45
C ALA A 116 -6.55 -17.95 -1.07
N ALA A 117 -7.47 -18.22 -2.01
CA ALA A 117 -8.91 -18.02 -1.78
C ALA A 117 -9.49 -18.91 -0.67
N GLU A 118 -8.87 -20.05 -0.41
CA GLU A 118 -9.27 -21.01 0.63
C GLU A 118 -8.62 -20.67 1.97
N ASN A 119 -7.36 -20.23 1.96
CA ASN A 119 -6.52 -20.17 3.16
C ASN A 119 -6.36 -18.78 3.78
N PHE A 120 -6.58 -17.69 3.02
CA PHE A 120 -6.24 -16.33 3.47
C PHE A 120 -6.86 -15.94 4.81
N GLY A 121 -8.03 -16.48 5.13
CA GLY A 121 -8.73 -16.22 6.40
C GLY A 121 -7.94 -16.63 7.65
N HIS A 122 -6.93 -17.49 7.52
CA HIS A 122 -6.11 -17.95 8.63
C HIS A 122 -4.97 -17.01 9.01
N TYR A 123 -4.51 -16.16 8.08
CA TYR A 123 -3.32 -15.34 8.29
C TYR A 123 -3.46 -13.87 7.85
N CYS A 124 -4.43 -13.55 7.00
CA CYS A 124 -4.54 -12.22 6.41
C CYS A 124 -5.21 -11.26 7.39
N GLY A 125 -4.50 -10.19 7.79
CA GLY A 125 -5.08 -9.12 8.63
C GLY A 125 -6.23 -8.38 7.96
N ASN A 126 -6.35 -8.45 6.63
CA ASN A 126 -7.45 -7.87 5.85
C ASN A 126 -8.59 -8.86 5.58
N ALA A 127 -8.61 -10.03 6.20
CA ALA A 127 -9.54 -11.10 5.82
C ALA A 127 -11.02 -10.69 5.90
N GLU A 128 -11.41 -9.93 6.94
CA GLU A 128 -12.79 -9.46 7.10
C GLU A 128 -13.17 -8.47 6.00
N HIS A 129 -12.34 -7.46 5.74
CA HIS A 129 -12.53 -6.50 4.65
C HIS A 129 -12.62 -7.19 3.29
N LEU A 130 -11.69 -8.09 2.98
CA LEU A 130 -11.69 -8.84 1.72
C LEU A 130 -12.98 -9.68 1.56
N ASN A 131 -13.50 -10.27 2.63
CA ASN A 131 -14.78 -10.98 2.60
C ASN A 131 -15.97 -10.06 2.33
N ALA A 132 -15.98 -8.86 2.91
CA ALA A 132 -17.01 -7.86 2.64
C ALA A 132 -16.96 -7.37 1.18
N LEU A 133 -15.75 -7.08 0.67
CA LEU A 133 -15.55 -6.61 -0.70
C LEU A 133 -15.99 -7.65 -1.74
N ARG A 134 -15.61 -8.93 -1.60
CA ARG A 134 -16.01 -9.98 -2.56
C ARG A 134 -17.50 -10.32 -2.54
N ALA A 135 -18.23 -9.87 -1.53
CA ALA A 135 -19.69 -10.00 -1.47
C ALA A 135 -20.42 -8.89 -2.23
N ASN A 136 -19.71 -7.83 -2.67
CA ASN A 136 -20.28 -6.72 -3.42
C ASN A 136 -20.03 -6.90 -4.94
N PRO A 137 -21.08 -7.15 -5.74
CA PRO A 137 -20.94 -7.36 -7.19
C PRO A 137 -20.29 -6.21 -7.95
N ASP A 138 -20.46 -4.97 -7.48
CA ASP A 138 -19.91 -3.77 -8.13
C ASP A 138 -18.38 -3.66 -8.02
N LEU A 139 -17.77 -4.48 -7.15
CA LEU A 139 -16.33 -4.46 -6.88
C LEU A 139 -15.63 -5.69 -7.45
N LEU A 140 -16.33 -6.52 -8.23
CA LEU A 140 -15.78 -7.73 -8.81
C LEU A 140 -15.20 -7.46 -10.20
N ILE A 141 -14.23 -8.28 -10.59
CA ILE A 141 -13.68 -8.26 -11.95
C ILE A 141 -14.79 -8.70 -12.92
N ALA A 142 -15.02 -7.87 -13.94
CA ALA A 142 -16.03 -8.09 -14.99
C ALA A 142 -15.64 -9.20 -15.98
#